data_AF-A0A9D2F3G8-F1
#
_entry.id   AF-A0A9D2F3G8-F1
#
_cell.length_a   1.000
_cell.length_b   1.000
_cell.length_c   1.000
_cell.angle_alpha   90.00
_cell.angle_beta   90.00
_cell.angle_gamma   90.00
#
_symmetry.space_group_name_H-M   'P 1'
#
loop_
_entity.id
_entity.type
_entity.pdbx_description
1 polymer ?
#
loop_
_entity_poly.entity_id
_entity_poly.type
_entity_poly.pdbx_seq_one_letter_code
_entity_poly.pdbx_strand_id
1 'polypeptide(L)'
;MLRQKLHAVLFVPGERKSDRFFRWLPWIWLVTAYCVTMGVLCLHGRAYIDSDMASEMLLADLLNREGGLLSTSWWYSTELRVFCLQPFYRIGLMVFPKDWYAAHMVGQGLCMLVLLAAYLYVGHGLGLKSCGAWGAGALACPFGAWYLWYGPFGGFYLPHMIWTLLALGAILHLAYHKSTKLRVLQWLVLLGTSMISGLNGIKGLMGFFLPMLVAAVLAAGLQWHLEPQKMPYRECWVL
;
A
#
# COMPACT_ATOMS: atom_id res chain seq x y z
N MET A 1 11.73 6.76 27.98
CA MET A 1 10.65 7.76 28.20
C MET A 1 9.75 8.00 26.98
N LEU A 2 10.29 8.17 25.77
CA LEU A 2 9.50 8.37 24.54
C LEU A 2 8.60 7.17 24.19
N ARG A 3 9.08 5.95 24.43
CA ARG A 3 8.36 4.68 24.20
C ARG A 3 7.07 4.57 25.00
N GLN A 4 7.08 4.96 26.28
CA GLN A 4 5.88 4.98 27.13
C GLN A 4 4.92 6.09 26.74
N LYS A 5 5.41 7.26 26.32
CA LYS A 5 4.56 8.36 25.85
C LYS A 5 3.90 8.03 24.52
N LEU A 6 4.62 7.44 23.56
CA LEU A 6 4.05 6.97 22.29
C LEU A 6 3.10 5.79 22.49
N HIS A 7 3.45 4.82 23.34
CA HIS A 7 2.51 3.76 23.71
C HIS A 7 1.28 4.34 24.39
N ALA A 8 1.39 5.29 25.31
CA ALA A 8 0.25 5.89 26.01
C ALA A 8 -0.62 6.75 25.08
N VAL A 9 -0.05 7.40 24.07
CA VAL A 9 -0.79 8.20 23.08
C VAL A 9 -1.47 7.31 22.02
N LEU A 10 -0.87 6.17 21.67
CA LEU A 10 -1.47 5.17 20.76
C LEU A 10 -2.39 4.17 21.47
N PHE A 11 -2.32 4.09 22.80
CA PHE A 11 -3.17 3.24 23.62
C PHE A 11 -4.51 3.93 23.82
N VAL A 12 -5.48 3.57 22.97
CA VAL A 12 -6.89 3.91 23.20
C VAL A 12 -7.32 3.27 24.53
N PRO A 13 -7.71 4.07 25.55
CA PRO A 13 -8.10 3.54 26.85
C PRO A 13 -9.43 2.80 26.69
N GLY A 14 -9.38 1.47 26.65
CA GLY A 14 -10.58 0.65 26.45
C GLY A 14 -10.39 -0.87 26.30
N GLU A 15 -9.18 -1.39 26.09
CA GLU A 15 -8.98 -2.87 26.04
C GLU A 15 -9.01 -3.52 27.44
N ARG A 16 -10.12 -3.41 28.18
CA ARG A 16 -10.48 -4.41 29.19
C ARG A 16 -11.22 -5.54 28.49
N LYS A 17 -10.66 -6.76 28.52
CA LYS A 17 -11.27 -8.05 28.11
C LYS A 17 -12.49 -7.87 27.20
N SER A 18 -12.26 -7.37 25.99
CA SER A 18 -13.33 -7.03 25.07
C SER A 18 -13.94 -8.32 24.53
N ASP A 19 -15.25 -8.48 24.66
CA ASP A 19 -15.98 -9.65 24.16
C ASP A 19 -15.57 -9.96 22.72
N ARG A 20 -15.54 -11.26 22.36
CA ARG A 20 -15.16 -11.74 21.01
C ARG A 20 -15.77 -10.87 19.89
N PHE A 21 -17.00 -10.38 20.10
CA PHE A 21 -17.70 -9.43 19.24
C PHE A 21 -16.87 -8.20 18.82
N PHE A 22 -16.34 -7.43 19.76
CA PHE A 22 -15.60 -6.19 19.47
C PHE A 22 -14.24 -6.45 18.80
N ARG A 23 -13.69 -7.66 18.94
CA ARG A 23 -12.46 -8.06 18.23
C ARG A 23 -12.72 -8.35 16.75
N TRP A 24 -13.88 -8.90 16.41
CA TRP A 24 -14.26 -9.25 15.03
C TRP A 24 -14.90 -8.09 14.28
N LEU A 25 -15.53 -7.14 14.99
CA LEU A 25 -16.20 -5.99 14.40
C LEU A 25 -15.36 -5.21 13.36
N PRO A 26 -14.07 -4.89 13.58
CA PRO A 26 -13.26 -4.16 12.60
C PRO A 26 -13.03 -4.96 11.31
N TRP A 27 -12.93 -6.28 11.41
CA TRP A 27 -12.73 -7.17 10.27
C TRP A 27 -14.01 -7.31 9.46
N ILE A 28 -15.15 -7.44 10.14
CA ILE A 28 -16.47 -7.41 9.49
C ILE A 28 -16.64 -6.09 8.76
N TRP A 29 -16.34 -4.96 9.42
CA TRP A 29 -16.39 -3.64 8.80
C TRP A 29 -15.50 -3.52 7.57
N LEU A 30 -14.25 -3.98 7.64
CA LEU A 30 -13.33 -3.98 6.50
C LEU A 30 -13.90 -4.75 5.30
N VAL A 31 -14.39 -5.97 5.53
CA VAL A 31 -14.97 -6.81 4.47
C VAL A 31 -16.22 -6.16 3.90
N THR A 32 -17.12 -5.66 4.76
CA THR A 32 -18.33 -4.96 4.33
C THR A 32 -17.99 -3.71 3.52
N ALA A 33 -17.04 -2.88 3.98
CA ALA A 33 -16.61 -1.68 3.27
C ALA A 33 -16.06 -2.03 1.88
N TYR A 34 -15.16 -3.01 1.77
CA TYR A 34 -14.65 -3.47 0.48
C TYR A 34 -15.75 -3.97 -0.44
N CYS A 35 -16.62 -4.86 0.04
CA CYS A 35 -17.69 -5.46 -0.76
C CYS A 35 -18.71 -4.41 -1.22
N VAL A 36 -19.07 -3.45 -0.36
CA VAL A 36 -19.99 -2.36 -0.71
C VAL A 36 -19.36 -1.44 -1.75
N THR A 37 -18.11 -0.99 -1.55
CA THR A 37 -17.41 -0.12 -2.51
C THR A 37 -17.31 -0.79 -3.87
N MET A 38 -16.78 -2.01 -3.93
CA MET A 38 -16.63 -2.73 -5.19
C MET A 38 -17.98 -3.10 -5.79
N GLY A 39 -18.98 -3.47 -4.98
CA GLY A 39 -20.33 -3.80 -5.46
C GLY A 39 -21.04 -2.61 -6.09
N VAL A 40 -20.99 -1.43 -5.45
CA VAL A 40 -21.54 -0.19 -6.02
C VAL A 40 -20.85 0.14 -7.34
N LEU A 41 -19.52 0.04 -7.38
CA LEU A 41 -18.76 0.26 -8.60
C LEU A 41 -19.16 -0.72 -9.68
N CYS A 42 -19.17 -2.04 -9.44
CA CYS A 42 -19.58 -3.04 -10.44
C CYS A 42 -20.98 -2.81 -11.02
N LEU A 43 -21.92 -2.30 -10.21
CA LEU A 43 -23.31 -2.10 -10.64
C LEU A 43 -23.53 -0.77 -11.37
N HIS A 44 -22.84 0.30 -10.97
CA HIS A 44 -23.14 1.67 -11.44
C HIS A 44 -21.96 2.37 -12.12
N GLY A 45 -20.75 1.83 -12.02
CA GLY A 45 -19.53 2.47 -12.50
C GLY A 45 -19.39 2.50 -14.02
N ARG A 46 -20.11 1.66 -14.77
CA ARG A 46 -19.91 1.50 -16.23
C ARG A 46 -20.11 2.78 -17.02
N ALA A 47 -21.05 3.63 -16.60
CA ALA A 47 -21.33 4.92 -17.25
C ALA A 47 -20.24 5.97 -17.01
N TYR A 48 -19.33 5.73 -16.07
CA TYR A 48 -18.32 6.68 -15.62
C TYR A 48 -16.91 6.36 -16.13
N ILE A 49 -16.75 5.34 -16.99
CA ILE A 49 -15.45 5.02 -17.59
C ILE A 49 -14.99 6.21 -18.42
N ASP A 50 -13.81 6.72 -18.09
CA ASP A 50 -13.15 7.78 -18.84
C ASP A 50 -12.06 7.22 -19.78
N SER A 51 -11.47 8.12 -20.57
CA SER A 51 -10.41 7.78 -21.52
C SER A 51 -9.12 7.29 -20.84
N ASP A 52 -8.85 7.73 -19.61
CA ASP A 52 -7.65 7.37 -18.87
C ASP A 52 -7.74 5.93 -18.32
N MET A 53 -8.92 5.52 -17.84
CA MET A 53 -9.15 4.13 -17.43
C MET A 53 -9.14 3.19 -18.64
N ALA A 54 -9.73 3.63 -19.76
CA ALA A 54 -9.76 2.85 -20.99
C ALA A 54 -8.36 2.66 -21.59
N SER A 55 -7.47 3.66 -21.50
CA SER A 55 -6.11 3.53 -22.01
C SER A 55 -5.25 2.56 -21.19
N GLU A 56 -5.42 2.52 -19.86
CA GLU A 56 -4.76 1.52 -19.00
C GLU A 56 -5.24 0.09 -19.31
N MET A 57 -6.52 -0.08 -19.65
CA MET A 57 -7.08 -1.35 -20.13
C MET A 57 -6.49 -1.76 -21.48
N LEU A 58 -6.40 -0.84 -22.43
CA LEU A 58 -5.79 -1.10 -23.74
C LEU A 58 -4.32 -1.47 -23.62
N LEU A 59 -3.56 -0.78 -22.76
CA LEU A 59 -2.17 -1.12 -22.47
C LEU A 59 -2.04 -2.53 -21.86
N ALA A 60 -2.92 -2.89 -20.92
CA ALA A 60 -2.93 -4.23 -20.34
C ALA A 60 -3.21 -5.32 -21.39
N ASP A 61 -4.15 -5.08 -22.31
CA ASP A 61 -4.44 -5.99 -23.42
C ASP A 61 -3.25 -6.13 -24.38
N LEU A 62 -2.62 -5.00 -24.73
CA LEU A 62 -1.42 -4.99 -25.56
C LEU A 62 -0.29 -5.80 -24.94
N LEU A 63 -0.01 -5.61 -23.64
CA LEU A 63 1.01 -6.38 -22.91
C LEU A 63 0.66 -7.87 -22.81
N ASN A 64 -0.62 -8.23 -22.75
CA ASN A 64 -1.05 -9.63 -22.83
C ASN A 64 -0.77 -10.24 -24.21
N ARG A 65 -0.93 -9.48 -25.29
CA ARG A 65 -0.62 -9.93 -26.66
C ARG A 65 0.88 -10.03 -26.93
N GLU A 66 1.66 -9.06 -26.46
CA GLU A 66 3.12 -9.02 -26.64
C GLU A 66 3.87 -9.98 -25.69
N GLY A 67 3.25 -10.36 -24.57
CA GLY A 67 3.86 -11.23 -23.55
C GLY A 67 4.92 -10.53 -22.69
N GLY A 68 5.23 -9.26 -22.96
CA GLY A 68 6.22 -8.47 -22.23
C GLY A 68 5.72 -7.80 -20.94
N LEU A 69 6.65 -7.20 -20.20
CA LEU A 69 6.35 -6.25 -19.11
C LEU A 69 6.27 -4.80 -19.61
N LEU A 70 6.96 -4.52 -20.72
CA LEU A 70 6.98 -3.23 -21.38
C LEU A 70 6.70 -3.45 -22.87
N SER A 71 6.00 -2.50 -23.45
CA SER A 71 5.72 -2.47 -24.88
C SER A 71 6.63 -1.46 -25.56
N THR A 72 7.25 -1.86 -26.68
CA THR A 72 7.98 -0.95 -27.57
C THR A 72 7.05 -0.22 -28.53
N SER A 73 5.79 -0.66 -28.63
CA SER A 73 4.76 -0.08 -29.49
C SER A 73 3.91 0.98 -28.76
N TRP A 74 4.03 1.08 -27.44
CA TRP A 74 3.25 2.00 -26.61
C TRP A 74 4.09 3.15 -26.04
N TRP A 75 3.92 4.34 -26.62
CA TRP A 75 4.59 5.56 -26.17
C TRP A 75 3.63 6.45 -25.36
N TYR A 76 3.52 6.20 -24.05
CA TYR A 76 2.73 7.02 -23.13
C TYR A 76 3.57 8.12 -22.45
N SER A 77 2.90 9.20 -22.03
CA SER A 77 3.48 10.48 -21.56
C SER A 77 4.38 10.38 -20.32
N THR A 78 5.49 11.14 -20.35
CA THR A 78 6.50 11.56 -19.33
C THR A 78 7.01 10.59 -18.24
N GLU A 79 6.35 9.47 -17.95
CA GLU A 79 6.71 8.55 -16.86
C GLU A 79 6.61 7.09 -17.34
N LEU A 80 7.68 6.31 -17.09
CA LEU A 80 7.70 4.89 -17.37
C LEU A 80 6.80 4.16 -16.37
N ARG A 81 5.74 3.48 -16.82
CA ARG A 81 4.78 2.74 -15.96
C ARG A 81 5.02 1.24 -16.02
N VAL A 82 6.15 0.77 -15.46
CA VAL A 82 6.55 -0.65 -15.55
C VAL A 82 5.69 -1.56 -14.66
N PHE A 83 5.35 -1.09 -13.45
CA PHE A 83 4.58 -1.85 -12.46
C PHE A 83 3.53 -0.96 -11.80
N CYS A 84 2.52 -0.59 -12.59
CA CYS A 84 1.34 0.13 -12.14
C CYS A 84 0.10 -0.79 -12.09
N LEU A 85 -0.94 -0.49 -12.86
CA LEU A 85 -2.22 -1.20 -12.87
C LEU A 85 -2.23 -2.41 -13.79
N GLN A 86 -1.31 -2.43 -14.76
CA GLN A 86 -1.19 -3.39 -15.84
C GLN A 86 -1.16 -4.84 -15.32
N PRO A 87 -0.38 -5.21 -14.28
CA PRO A 87 -0.38 -6.59 -13.79
C PRO A 87 -1.77 -7.07 -13.34
N PHE A 88 -2.56 -6.21 -12.69
CA PHE A 88 -3.90 -6.55 -12.20
C PHE A 88 -4.91 -6.61 -13.34
N TYR A 89 -4.84 -5.65 -14.25
CA TYR A 89 -5.70 -5.52 -15.41
C TYR A 89 -5.49 -6.65 -16.42
N ARG A 90 -4.25 -7.10 -16.59
CA ARG A 90 -3.90 -8.28 -17.38
C ARG A 90 -4.59 -9.54 -16.86
N ILE A 91 -4.60 -9.74 -15.53
CA ILE A 91 -5.33 -10.86 -14.89
C ILE A 91 -6.83 -10.72 -15.17
N GLY A 92 -7.39 -9.53 -14.97
CA GLY A 92 -8.80 -9.25 -15.27
C GLY A 92 -9.20 -9.62 -16.70
N LEU A 93 -8.38 -9.23 -17.68
CA LEU A 93 -8.60 -9.52 -19.11
C LEU A 93 -8.44 -11.02 -19.44
N MET A 94 -7.58 -11.75 -18.74
CA MET A 94 -7.47 -13.21 -18.90
C MET A 94 -8.73 -13.93 -18.39
N VAL A 95 -9.34 -13.43 -17.31
CA VAL A 95 -10.57 -14.02 -16.75
C VAL A 95 -11.81 -13.61 -17.55
N PHE A 96 -11.89 -12.35 -17.98
CA PHE A 96 -13.03 -11.77 -18.71
C PHE A 96 -12.61 -11.14 -20.05
N PRO A 97 -12.23 -11.93 -21.07
CA PRO A 97 -11.70 -11.40 -22.33
C PRO A 97 -12.75 -10.65 -23.16
N LYS A 98 -14.04 -10.94 -22.97
CA LYS A 98 -15.16 -10.35 -23.73
C LYS A 98 -15.83 -9.18 -23.01
N ASP A 99 -15.67 -9.09 -21.69
CA ASP A 99 -16.27 -8.03 -20.87
C ASP A 99 -15.16 -7.22 -20.21
N TRP A 100 -14.76 -6.16 -20.90
CA TRP A 100 -13.66 -5.30 -20.47
C TRP A 100 -13.99 -4.54 -19.20
N TYR A 101 -15.27 -4.29 -18.94
CA TYR A 101 -15.67 -3.63 -17.71
C TYR A 101 -15.58 -4.59 -16.52
N ALA A 102 -16.04 -5.83 -16.68
CA ALA A 102 -15.83 -6.86 -15.65
C ALA A 102 -14.33 -7.11 -15.42
N ALA A 103 -13.52 -7.17 -16.48
CA ALA A 103 -12.06 -7.29 -16.38
C ALA A 103 -11.44 -6.13 -15.58
N HIS A 104 -11.83 -4.89 -15.89
CA HIS A 104 -11.42 -3.69 -15.16
C HIS A 104 -11.77 -3.79 -13.67
N MET A 105 -13.02 -4.14 -13.33
CA MET A 105 -13.47 -4.27 -11.95
C MET A 105 -12.76 -5.38 -11.17
N VAL A 106 -12.45 -6.50 -11.82
CA VAL A 106 -11.66 -7.58 -11.20
C VAL A 106 -10.25 -7.12 -10.89
N GLY A 107 -9.56 -6.55 -11.89
CA GLY A 107 -8.19 -6.08 -11.68
C GLY A 107 -8.14 -4.97 -10.63
N GLN A 108 -9.12 -4.08 -10.63
CA GLN A 108 -9.22 -3.02 -9.64
C GLN A 108 -9.53 -3.53 -8.23
N GLY A 109 -10.44 -4.50 -8.13
CA GLY A 109 -10.72 -5.19 -6.87
C GLY A 109 -9.48 -5.89 -6.31
N LEU A 110 -8.67 -6.52 -7.16
CA LEU A 110 -7.40 -7.13 -6.76
C LEU A 110 -6.37 -6.08 -6.32
N CYS A 111 -6.24 -4.96 -7.05
CA CYS A 111 -5.35 -3.88 -6.67
C CYS A 111 -5.72 -3.30 -5.29
N MET A 112 -7.01 -3.07 -5.04
CA MET A 112 -7.52 -2.65 -3.73
C MET A 112 -7.22 -3.67 -2.62
N LEU A 113 -7.36 -4.98 -2.87
CA LEU A 113 -7.00 -6.00 -1.88
C LEU A 113 -5.51 -5.96 -1.53
N VAL A 114 -4.63 -5.76 -2.53
CA VAL A 114 -3.19 -5.62 -2.29
C VAL A 114 -2.88 -4.35 -1.49
N LEU A 115 -3.55 -3.24 -1.78
CA LEU A 115 -3.44 -2.01 -0.98
C LEU A 115 -3.84 -2.24 0.48
N LEU A 116 -4.99 -2.89 0.71
CA LEU A 116 -5.47 -3.19 2.07
C LEU A 116 -4.51 -4.13 2.80
N ALA A 117 -3.96 -5.13 2.12
CA ALA A 117 -2.95 -6.03 2.67
C ALA A 117 -1.65 -5.27 3.02
N ALA A 118 -1.18 -4.37 2.15
CA ALA A 118 -0.02 -3.52 2.41
C ALA A 118 -0.25 -2.58 3.60
N TYR A 119 -1.45 -2.04 3.75
CA TYR A 119 -1.82 -1.23 4.91
C TYR A 119 -1.85 -2.05 6.20
N LEU A 120 -2.49 -3.22 6.19
CA LEU A 120 -2.52 -4.14 7.35
C LEU A 120 -1.10 -4.59 7.73
N TYR A 121 -0.24 -4.78 6.74
CA TYR A 121 1.17 -5.08 6.95
C TYR A 121 1.87 -3.95 7.73
N VAL A 122 1.70 -2.68 7.33
CA VAL A 122 2.18 -1.53 8.12
C VAL A 122 1.57 -1.51 9.52
N GLY A 123 0.26 -1.75 9.65
CA GLY A 123 -0.44 -1.83 10.93
C GLY A 123 0.18 -2.87 11.87
N HIS A 124 0.54 -4.04 11.34
CA HIS A 124 1.26 -5.07 12.09
C HIS A 124 2.63 -4.59 12.56
N GLY A 125 3.39 -3.93 11.69
CA GLY A 125 4.70 -3.36 12.02
C GLY A 125 4.66 -2.26 13.08
N LEU A 126 3.55 -1.52 13.17
CA LEU A 126 3.28 -0.52 14.21
C LEU A 126 2.71 -1.11 15.51
N GLY A 127 2.43 -2.42 15.55
CA GLY A 127 1.74 -3.05 16.68
C GLY A 127 0.27 -2.63 16.83
N LEU A 128 -0.33 -2.07 15.78
CA LEU A 128 -1.75 -1.74 15.73
C LEU A 128 -2.54 -3.05 15.58
N LYS A 129 -3.21 -3.46 16.67
CA LYS A 129 -4.09 -4.64 16.69
C LYS A 129 -5.36 -4.39 15.86
N SER A 130 -6.54 -4.52 16.48
CA SER A 130 -7.85 -4.25 15.84
C SER A 130 -7.97 -2.85 15.20
N CYS A 131 -7.19 -1.87 15.68
CA CYS A 131 -7.14 -0.53 15.07
C CYS A 131 -6.58 -0.53 13.64
N GLY A 132 -5.66 -1.45 13.30
CA GLY A 132 -5.14 -1.57 11.94
C GLY A 132 -6.24 -1.98 10.95
N ALA A 133 -7.15 -2.87 11.38
CA ALA A 133 -8.30 -3.28 10.59
C ALA A 133 -9.34 -2.15 10.43
N TRP A 134 -9.55 -1.31 11.45
CA TRP A 134 -10.36 -0.09 11.31
C TRP A 134 -9.77 0.88 10.28
N GLY A 135 -8.46 1.11 10.33
CA GLY A 135 -7.77 1.96 9.35
C GLY A 135 -7.87 1.41 7.93
N ALA A 136 -7.70 0.10 7.76
CA ALA A 136 -7.89 -0.56 6.47
C ALA A 136 -9.34 -0.43 5.99
N GLY A 137 -10.33 -0.62 6.88
CA GLY A 137 -11.74 -0.46 6.55
C GLY A 137 -12.08 0.96 6.12
N ALA A 138 -11.51 1.96 6.80
CA ALA A 138 -11.62 3.36 6.40
C ALA A 138 -10.99 3.61 5.02
N LEU A 139 -9.85 2.98 4.72
CA LEU A 139 -9.23 3.08 3.40
C LEU A 139 -10.09 2.42 2.31
N ALA A 140 -10.81 1.34 2.62
CA ALA A 140 -11.73 0.70 1.66
C ALA A 140 -12.98 1.55 1.36
N CYS A 141 -13.38 2.42 2.29
CA CYS A 141 -14.54 3.29 2.13
C CYS A 141 -14.25 4.43 1.13
N PRO A 142 -15.19 4.78 0.25
CA PRO A 142 -15.00 5.81 -0.76
C PRO A 142 -15.25 7.20 -0.16
N PHE A 143 -14.38 7.66 0.74
CA PHE A 143 -14.50 8.98 1.35
C PHE A 143 -14.21 10.09 0.34
N GLY A 144 -15.26 10.51 -0.37
CA GLY A 144 -15.24 11.62 -1.32
C GLY A 144 -15.14 11.18 -2.79
N ALA A 145 -15.66 12.02 -3.68
CA ALA A 145 -15.73 11.74 -5.11
C ALA A 145 -14.34 11.53 -5.74
N TRP A 146 -13.36 12.37 -5.37
CA TRP A 146 -11.99 12.26 -5.89
C TRP A 146 -11.27 10.99 -5.43
N TYR A 147 -11.48 10.60 -4.17
CA TYR A 147 -10.92 9.35 -3.67
C TYR A 147 -11.55 8.15 -4.38
N LEU A 148 -12.88 8.14 -4.55
CA LEU A 148 -13.58 7.11 -5.32
C LEU A 148 -13.03 7.03 -6.75
N TRP A 149 -12.92 8.17 -7.44
CA TRP A 149 -12.52 8.24 -8.86
C TRP A 149 -11.08 7.79 -9.08
N TYR A 150 -10.13 8.35 -8.34
CA TYR A 150 -8.71 8.08 -8.56
C TYR A 150 -8.15 6.91 -7.73
N GLY A 151 -8.88 6.49 -6.70
CA GLY A 151 -8.56 5.34 -5.85
C GLY A 151 -9.33 4.11 -6.31
N PRO A 152 -10.44 3.70 -5.65
CA PRO A 152 -11.14 2.45 -5.93
C PRO A 152 -11.71 2.27 -7.35
N PHE A 153 -11.95 3.34 -8.12
CA PHE A 153 -12.50 3.20 -9.48
C PHE A 153 -11.40 3.18 -10.57
N GLY A 154 -10.56 4.21 -10.66
CA GLY A 154 -9.51 4.31 -11.68
C GLY A 154 -8.13 3.81 -11.27
N GLY A 155 -7.83 3.75 -9.96
CA GLY A 155 -6.64 3.07 -9.45
C GLY A 155 -5.31 3.82 -9.59
N PHE A 156 -5.29 4.99 -10.23
CA PHE A 156 -4.07 5.66 -10.68
C PHE A 156 -3.02 5.93 -9.59
N TYR A 157 -3.42 6.07 -8.34
CA TYR A 157 -2.51 6.27 -7.21
C TYR A 157 -2.25 5.00 -6.39
N LEU A 158 -3.06 3.95 -6.55
CA LEU A 158 -2.98 2.76 -5.72
C LEU A 158 -1.62 2.04 -5.85
N PRO A 159 -1.04 1.86 -7.05
CA PRO A 159 0.29 1.26 -7.17
C PRO A 159 1.33 2.04 -6.36
N HIS A 160 1.34 3.36 -6.47
CA HIS A 160 2.27 4.20 -5.70
C HIS A 160 2.06 4.03 -4.19
N MET A 161 0.81 4.05 -3.72
CA MET A 161 0.49 3.82 -2.30
C MET A 161 0.95 2.43 -1.83
N ILE A 162 0.71 1.38 -2.62
CA ILE A 162 1.13 0.00 -2.32
C ILE A 162 2.65 -0.05 -2.11
N TRP A 163 3.43 0.44 -3.07
CA TRP A 163 4.89 0.41 -2.99
C TRP A 163 5.41 1.20 -1.79
N THR A 164 4.78 2.33 -1.49
CA THR A 164 5.12 3.18 -0.35
C THR A 164 4.82 2.49 0.99
N LEU A 165 3.65 1.86 1.12
CA LEU A 165 3.25 1.12 2.32
C LEU A 165 4.11 -0.12 2.53
N LEU A 166 4.45 -0.85 1.46
CA LEU A 166 5.34 -2.00 1.54
C LEU A 166 6.75 -1.59 2.00
N ALA A 167 7.29 -0.49 1.47
CA ALA A 167 8.58 0.06 1.88
C ALA A 167 8.55 0.49 3.36
N LEU A 168 7.52 1.24 3.78
CA LEU A 168 7.32 1.64 5.18
C LEU A 168 7.19 0.43 6.10
N GLY A 169 6.37 -0.54 5.72
CA GLY A 169 6.18 -1.76 6.47
C GLY A 169 7.50 -2.52 6.63
N ALA A 170 8.29 -2.67 5.56
CA ALA A 170 9.60 -3.32 5.63
C ALA A 170 10.56 -2.61 6.59
N ILE A 171 10.61 -1.27 6.56
CA ILE A 171 11.42 -0.46 7.49
C ILE A 171 11.01 -0.71 8.95
N LEU A 172 9.70 -0.69 9.23
CA LEU A 172 9.19 -0.97 10.58
C LEU A 172 9.57 -2.39 11.04
N HIS A 173 9.37 -3.40 10.19
CA HIS A 173 9.70 -4.78 10.53
C HIS A 173 11.22 -5.01 10.70
N LEU A 174 12.06 -4.30 9.94
CA LEU A 174 13.51 -4.30 10.13
C LEU A 174 13.92 -3.72 11.48
N ALA A 175 13.20 -2.69 11.96
CA ALA A 175 13.45 -2.09 13.26
C ALA A 175 13.12 -3.03 14.43
N TYR A 176 12.13 -3.92 14.28
CA TYR A 176 11.61 -4.73 15.39
C TYR A 176 11.97 -6.23 15.36
N HIS A 177 12.25 -6.85 14.20
CA HIS A 177 12.48 -8.30 14.16
C HIS A 177 13.92 -8.73 14.51
N LYS A 178 14.03 -9.68 15.45
CA LYS A 178 15.32 -10.29 15.85
C LYS A 178 15.79 -11.41 14.89
N SER A 179 14.89 -12.07 14.17
CA SER A 179 15.24 -13.19 13.27
C SER A 179 16.03 -12.73 12.05
N THR A 180 17.15 -13.40 11.75
CA THR A 180 17.99 -13.09 10.59
C THR A 180 17.27 -13.36 9.27
N LYS A 181 16.52 -14.47 9.16
CA LYS A 181 15.77 -14.81 7.94
C LYS A 181 14.69 -13.78 7.62
N LEU A 182 13.93 -13.36 8.63
CA LEU A 182 12.91 -12.33 8.46
C LEU A 182 13.54 -10.98 8.08
N ARG A 183 14.68 -10.62 8.66
CA ARG A 183 15.39 -9.39 8.26
C ARG A 183 15.85 -9.42 6.80
N VAL A 184 16.38 -10.55 6.33
CA VAL A 184 16.76 -10.69 4.91
C VAL A 184 15.53 -10.52 4.01
N LEU A 185 14.40 -11.14 4.35
CA LEU A 185 13.14 -10.95 3.63
C LEU A 185 12.75 -9.46 3.58
N GLN A 186 12.84 -8.75 4.70
CA GLN A 186 12.48 -7.33 4.72
C GLN A 186 13.44 -6.44 3.94
N TRP A 187 14.73 -6.75 3.92
CA TRP A 187 15.67 -6.09 3.03
C TRP A 187 15.33 -6.32 1.56
N LEU A 188 14.96 -7.54 1.18
CA LEU A 188 14.52 -7.84 -0.19
C LEU A 188 13.24 -7.07 -0.56
N VAL A 189 12.26 -6.99 0.34
CA VAL A 189 11.05 -6.19 0.13
C VAL A 189 11.39 -4.71 -0.03
N LEU A 190 12.26 -4.16 0.83
CA LEU A 190 12.66 -2.76 0.75
C LEU A 190 13.42 -2.45 -0.54
N LEU A 191 14.37 -3.30 -0.93
CA LEU A 191 15.12 -3.15 -2.18
C LEU A 191 14.19 -3.24 -3.39
N GLY A 192 13.31 -4.25 -3.43
CA GLY A 192 12.34 -4.42 -4.50
C GLY A 192 11.38 -3.24 -4.63
N THR A 193 10.81 -2.78 -3.52
CA THR A 193 9.90 -1.61 -3.52
C THR A 193 10.62 -0.32 -3.92
N SER A 194 11.86 -0.11 -3.49
CA SER A 194 12.65 1.05 -3.93
C SER A 194 12.99 1.01 -5.42
N MET A 195 13.35 -0.17 -5.96
CA MET A 195 13.66 -0.35 -7.36
C MET A 195 12.42 -0.12 -8.23
N ILE A 196 11.30 -0.74 -7.88
CA ILE A 196 10.02 -0.56 -8.57
C ILE A 196 9.56 0.89 -8.49
N SER A 197 9.68 1.52 -7.32
CA SER A 197 9.33 2.93 -7.17
C SER A 197 10.20 3.84 -8.04
N GLY A 198 11.49 3.55 -8.18
CA GLY A 198 12.39 4.30 -9.06
C GLY A 198 12.05 4.11 -10.54
N LEU A 199 11.63 2.90 -10.93
CA LEU A 199 11.17 2.61 -12.29
C LEU A 199 9.85 3.31 -12.64
N ASN A 200 8.98 3.55 -11.65
CA ASN A 200 7.70 4.24 -11.81
C ASN A 200 7.81 5.78 -11.70
N GLY A 201 9.03 6.35 -11.73
CA GLY A 201 9.28 7.79 -11.77
C GLY A 201 9.63 8.44 -10.42
N ILE A 202 9.68 9.78 -10.40
CA ILE A 202 10.22 10.56 -9.26
C ILE A 202 9.25 10.68 -8.08
N LYS A 203 7.96 10.41 -8.29
CA LYS A 203 6.89 10.61 -7.28
C LYS A 203 7.16 9.86 -5.98
N GLY A 204 7.56 8.59 -6.04
CA GLY A 204 7.86 7.82 -4.83
C GLY A 204 9.12 8.31 -4.12
N LEU A 205 10.12 8.79 -4.87
CA LEU A 205 11.31 9.42 -4.29
C LEU A 205 10.93 10.68 -3.51
N MET A 206 10.20 11.61 -4.13
CA MET A 206 9.80 12.87 -3.50
C MET A 206 8.77 12.70 -2.39
N GLY A 207 7.79 11.81 -2.58
CA GLY A 207 6.67 11.63 -1.67
C GLY A 207 7.01 10.80 -0.43
N PHE A 208 8.05 9.96 -0.49
CA PHE A 208 8.36 9.05 0.61
C PHE A 208 9.84 8.88 0.90
N PHE A 209 10.64 8.40 -0.06
CA PHE A 209 12.02 8.02 0.24
C PHE A 209 12.90 9.19 0.67
N LEU A 210 12.76 10.36 0.03
CA LEU A 210 13.50 11.57 0.40
C LEU A 210 13.07 12.11 1.78
N PRO A 211 11.77 12.32 2.08
CA PRO A 211 11.33 12.66 3.44
C PRO A 211 11.80 11.65 4.50
N MET A 212 11.77 10.35 4.18
CA MET A 212 12.22 9.29 5.09
C MET A 212 13.72 9.37 5.36
N LEU A 213 14.53 9.61 4.32
CA LEU A 213 15.98 9.80 4.46
C LEU A 213 16.29 11.03 5.32
N VAL A 214 15.61 12.16 5.05
CA VAL A 214 15.76 13.39 5.85
C VAL A 214 15.39 13.13 7.31
N ALA A 215 14.25 12.46 7.56
CA ALA A 215 13.83 12.10 8.91
C ALA A 215 14.86 11.19 9.62
N ALA A 216 15.43 10.22 8.92
CA ALA A 216 16.46 9.34 9.46
C ALA A 216 17.77 10.09 9.78
N VAL A 217 18.23 10.98 8.90
CA VAL A 217 19.42 11.81 9.13
C VAL A 217 19.21 12.75 10.31
N LEU A 218 18.04 13.41 10.40
CA LEU A 218 17.70 14.27 11.53
C LEU A 218 17.61 13.49 12.84
N ALA A 219 16.99 12.30 12.83
CA ALA A 219 16.92 11.44 14.00
C ALA A 219 18.32 10.98 14.45
N ALA A 220 19.19 10.60 13.52
CA ALA A 220 20.57 10.23 13.82
C ALA A 220 21.39 11.43 14.35
N GLY A 221 21.23 12.61 13.76
CA GLY A 221 21.88 13.85 14.22
C GLY A 221 21.42 14.27 15.61
N LEU A 222 20.12 14.16 15.91
CA LEU A 222 19.57 14.42 17.23
C LEU A 222 20.09 13.41 18.26
N GLN A 223 20.12 12.11 17.91
CA GLN A 223 20.67 11.08 18.77
C GLN A 223 22.15 11.33 19.08
N TRP A 224 22.93 11.71 18.07
CA TRP A 224 24.34 12.08 18.23
C TRP A 224 24.53 13.30 19.14
N HIS A 225 23.66 14.32 19.02
CA HIS A 225 23.71 15.51 19.87
C HIS A 225 23.35 15.20 21.33
N LEU A 226 22.34 14.35 21.56
CA LEU A 226 21.87 14.01 22.91
C LEU A 226 22.80 13.02 23.62
N GLU A 227 23.43 12.09 22.90
CA GLU A 227 24.28 11.03 23.47
C GLU A 227 25.62 10.88 22.68
N PRO A 228 26.53 11.88 22.72
CA PRO A 228 27.73 11.90 21.87
C PRO A 228 28.74 10.77 22.14
N GLN A 229 28.63 10.07 23.28
CA GLN A 229 29.53 8.96 23.66
C GLN A 229 29.00 7.58 23.28
N LYS A 230 27.73 7.45 22.87
CA LYS A 230 27.21 6.21 22.32
C LYS A 230 27.28 6.32 20.80
N MET A 231 28.13 5.51 20.17
CA MET A 231 27.95 5.25 18.75
C MET A 231 26.50 4.81 18.51
N PRO A 232 25.88 5.13 17.35
CA PRO A 232 24.59 4.59 16.96
C PRO A 232 24.72 3.09 16.67
N TYR A 233 25.03 2.30 17.69
CA TYR A 233 25.03 0.86 17.67
C TYR A 233 23.68 0.38 18.17
N ARG A 234 23.20 -0.73 17.59
CA ARG A 234 21.94 -1.40 17.94
C ARG A 234 21.68 -1.30 19.44
N GLU A 235 20.73 -0.45 19.83
CA GLU A 235 19.99 -0.74 21.04
C GLU A 235 19.27 -2.05 20.76
N CYS A 236 19.89 -3.14 21.22
CA CYS A 236 19.20 -4.40 21.42
C CYS A 236 18.07 -4.04 22.39
N TRP A 237 16.89 -3.75 21.83
CA TRP A 237 15.68 -3.51 22.60
C TRP A 237 15.38 -4.78 23.41
N VAL A 238 15.95 -4.83 24.61
CA VAL A 238 15.72 -5.82 25.66
C VAL A 238 15.06 -5.04 26.79
N LEU A 239 13.75 -4.83 26.62
CA LEU A 239 12.74 -4.66 27.67
C LEU A 239 11.39 -5.02 27.04
#